data_AF-A0A7Y3J8K7-F1
#
_entry.id   AF-A0A7Y3J8K7-F1
#
_cell.length_a   1.000
_cell.length_b   1.000
_cell.length_c   1.000
_cell.angle_alpha   90.00
_cell.angle_beta   90.00
_cell.angle_gamma   90.00
#
_symmetry.space_group_name_H-M   'P 1'
#
loop_
_entity.id
_entity.type
_entity.pdbx_description
1 polymer ?
#
loop_
_entity_poly.entity_id
_entity_poly.type
_entity_poly.pdbx_seq_one_letter_code
_entity_poly.pdbx_strand_id
1 'polypeptide(L)'
;MGTVLRIGGWRIMIYTNDHRPAHVHAVSPDGRAKILLNCPGGPIVAQEARGIDAPTLRHLMVAVDEHLQTLCQAWRTQHGDF
;
A
#
# COMPACT_ATOMS: atom_id res chain seq x y z
N MET A 1 7.99 -9.05 6.88
CA MET A 1 6.71 -8.30 6.93
C MET A 1 6.89 -7.14 7.89
N GLY A 2 7.03 -5.92 7.39
CA GLY A 2 7.04 -4.71 8.22
C GLY A 2 5.76 -3.92 8.00
N THR A 3 5.06 -3.54 9.08
CA THR A 3 4.03 -2.49 8.98
C THR A 3 4.75 -1.16 8.81
N VAL A 4 4.56 -0.52 7.65
CA VAL A 4 5.16 0.78 7.34
C VAL A 4 4.31 1.90 7.95
N LEU A 5 2.98 1.82 7.79
CA LEU A 5 2.01 2.80 8.30
C LEU A 5 0.80 2.11 8.91
N ARG A 6 0.07 2.85 9.75
CA ARG A 6 -1.26 2.47 10.24
C ARG A 6 -2.25 3.60 9.92
N ILE A 7 -3.34 3.26 9.24
CA ILE A 7 -4.37 4.21 8.78
C ILE A 7 -5.74 3.67 9.16
N GLY A 8 -6.45 4.32 10.08
CA GLY A 8 -7.85 3.97 10.40
C GLY A 8 -8.10 2.50 10.72
N GLY A 9 -7.19 1.84 11.45
CA GLY A 9 -7.29 0.40 11.78
C GLY A 9 -6.69 -0.55 10.72
N TRP A 10 -6.24 -0.03 9.58
CA TRP A 10 -5.54 -0.79 8.55
C TRP A 10 -4.04 -0.71 8.73
N ARG A 11 -3.36 -1.85 8.55
CA ARG A 11 -1.90 -1.91 8.46
C ARG A 11 -1.50 -1.81 7.00
N ILE A 12 -0.66 -0.83 6.67
CA ILE A 12 -0.02 -0.73 5.36
C ILE A 12 1.33 -1.43 5.45
N MET A 13 1.50 -2.48 4.65
CA MET A 13 2.63 -3.39 4.76
C MET A 13 3.32 -3.57 3.42
N ILE A 14 4.62 -3.84 3.49
CA ILE A 14 5.42 -4.37 2.38
C ILE A 14 5.96 -5.71 2.88
N TYR A 15 5.77 -6.78 2.10
CA TYR A 15 6.30 -8.08 2.45
C TYR A 15 7.73 -8.20 1.97
N THR A 16 8.57 -8.83 2.79
CA THR A 16 10.00 -9.04 2.48
C THR A 16 10.19 -9.86 1.20
N ASN A 17 9.23 -10.69 0.83
CA ASN A 17 9.26 -11.52 -0.38
C ASN A 17 8.43 -10.93 -1.55
N ASP A 18 8.04 -9.65 -1.46
CA ASP A 18 7.39 -8.97 -2.58
C ASP A 18 8.39 -8.72 -3.71
N HIS A 19 7.84 -8.68 -4.93
CA HIS A 19 8.57 -8.42 -6.16
C HIS A 19 7.96 -7.22 -6.87
N ARG A 20 8.74 -6.62 -7.77
CA ARG A 20 8.29 -5.49 -8.60
C ARG A 20 7.00 -5.82 -9.37
N PRO A 21 6.16 -4.82 -9.70
CA PRO A 21 6.34 -3.38 -9.43
C PRO A 21 6.12 -3.01 -7.95
N ALA A 22 6.58 -1.84 -7.51
CA ALA A 22 6.39 -1.37 -6.15
C ALA A 22 4.91 -1.28 -5.72
N HIS A 23 4.59 -1.91 -4.60
CA HIS A 23 3.22 -1.99 -4.09
C HIS A 23 3.18 -2.13 -2.56
N VAL A 24 2.00 -1.89 -1.99
CA VAL A 24 1.71 -2.10 -0.59
C VAL A 24 0.47 -2.97 -0.41
N HIS A 25 0.39 -3.61 0.75
CA HIS A 25 -0.76 -4.35 1.22
C HIS A 25 -1.44 -3.59 2.35
N ALA A 26 -2.67 -3.15 2.14
CA ALA A 26 -3.53 -2.67 3.23
C ALA A 26 -4.28 -3.87 3.81
N VAL A 27 -4.12 -4.14 5.11
CA VAL A 27 -4.74 -5.30 5.77
C VAL A 27 -5.39 -4.91 7.09
N SER A 28 -6.63 -5.36 7.28
CA SER A 28 -7.38 -5.35 8.54
C SER A 28 -7.88 -6.78 8.84
N PRO A 29 -8.56 -7.02 9.98
CA PRO A 29 -9.25 -8.29 10.23
C PRO A 29 -10.32 -8.61 9.18
N ASP A 30 -10.98 -7.58 8.65
CA ASP A 30 -12.17 -7.73 7.81
C ASP A 30 -11.85 -7.74 6.30
N GLY A 31 -10.68 -7.23 5.90
CA GLY A 31 -10.36 -7.12 4.48
C GLY A 31 -8.89 -6.90 4.17
N ARG A 32 -8.61 -6.89 2.86
CA ARG A 32 -7.27 -6.63 2.31
C ARG A 32 -7.34 -5.95 0.95
N ALA A 33 -6.38 -5.08 0.67
CA ALA A 33 -6.14 -4.53 -0.65
C ALA A 33 -4.66 -4.61 -1.01
N LYS A 34 -4.39 -4.80 -2.31
CA LYS A 34 -3.07 -4.63 -2.91
C LYS A 34 -3.10 -3.36 -3.75
N ILE A 35 -2.24 -2.41 -3.42
CA ILE A 35 -2.20 -1.09 -4.04
C ILE A 35 -0.83 -0.90 -4.70
N LEU A 36 -0.82 -0.77 -6.02
CA LEU A 36 0.38 -0.39 -6.76
C LEU A 36 0.69 1.07 -6.48
N LEU A 37 1.94 1.35 -6.14
CA LEU A 37 2.38 2.71 -5.83
C LEU A 37 2.76 3.50 -7.08
N ASN A 38 3.19 2.81 -8.15
CA ASN A 38 3.74 3.43 -9.36
C ASN A 38 4.83 4.48 -9.02
N CYS A 39 5.77 4.07 -8.18
CA CYS A 39 6.86 4.94 -7.72
C CYS A 39 7.70 5.50 -8.88
N PRO A 40 8.31 6.69 -8.70
CA PRO A 40 8.20 7.57 -7.54
C PRO A 40 7.03 8.57 -7.64
N GLY A 41 6.31 8.61 -8.78
CA GLY A 41 5.38 9.68 -9.12
C GLY A 41 3.89 9.32 -9.03
N GLY A 42 3.56 8.07 -8.80
CA GLY A 42 2.17 7.61 -8.87
C GLY A 42 1.68 7.55 -10.33
N PRO A 43 0.36 7.62 -10.56
CA PRO A 43 -0.69 7.59 -9.56
C PRO A 43 -0.81 6.21 -8.92
N ILE A 44 -1.29 6.14 -7.67
CA ILE A 44 -1.55 4.84 -7.05
C ILE A 44 -2.75 4.12 -7.69
N VAL A 45 -2.74 2.78 -7.70
CA VAL A 45 -3.82 1.96 -8.27
C VAL A 45 -4.15 0.79 -7.36
N ALA A 46 -5.41 0.66 -6.95
CA ALA A 46 -5.89 -0.55 -6.30
C ALA A 46 -5.94 -1.69 -7.33
N GLN A 47 -5.01 -2.63 -7.23
CA GLN A 47 -4.98 -3.81 -8.10
C GLN A 47 -5.96 -4.88 -7.61
N GLU A 48 -6.11 -5.01 -6.30
CA GLU A 48 -7.07 -5.93 -5.68
C GLU A 48 -7.66 -5.31 -4.41
N ALA A 49 -8.94 -5.59 -4.15
CA ALA A 49 -9.59 -5.30 -2.88
C ALA A 49 -10.62 -6.40 -2.56
N ARG A 50 -10.58 -6.95 -1.35
CA ARG A 50 -11.52 -7.98 -0.88
C ARG A 50 -11.92 -7.68 0.56
N GLY A 51 -13.23 -7.78 0.86
CA GLY A 51 -13.75 -7.47 2.20
C GLY A 51 -13.65 -5.99 2.56
N ILE A 52 -13.66 -5.10 1.56
CA ILE A 52 -13.60 -3.65 1.75
C ILE A 52 -14.75 -3.03 0.99
N ASP A 53 -15.53 -2.17 1.65
CA ASP A 53 -16.53 -1.36 0.97
C ASP A 53 -15.91 -0.21 0.16
N ALA A 54 -16.67 0.32 -0.79
CA ALA A 54 -16.16 1.37 -1.68
C ALA A 54 -15.75 2.67 -0.95
N PRO A 55 -16.49 3.17 0.06
CA PRO A 55 -16.07 4.35 0.82
C PRO A 55 -14.75 4.15 1.57
N THR A 56 -14.58 3.02 2.25
CA THR A 56 -13.35 2.68 2.98
C THR A 56 -12.18 2.54 2.02
N LEU A 57 -12.38 1.87 0.88
CA LEU A 57 -11.33 1.77 -0.14
C LEU A 57 -10.92 3.15 -0.66
N ARG A 58 -11.88 4.06 -0.91
CA ARG A 58 -11.55 5.44 -1.34
C ARG A 58 -10.75 6.19 -0.28
N HIS A 59 -11.14 6.14 0.99
CA HIS A 59 -10.38 6.77 2.07
C HIS A 59 -8.97 6.19 2.21
N LEU A 60 -8.83 4.87 2.09
CA LEU A 60 -7.53 4.20 2.09
C LEU A 60 -6.66 4.64 0.93
N MET A 61 -7.21 4.73 -0.28
CA MET A 61 -6.48 5.19 -1.44
C MET A 61 -5.98 6.62 -1.25
N VAL A 62 -6.84 7.55 -0.81
CA VAL A 62 -6.41 8.94 -0.52
C VAL A 62 -5.27 8.98 0.50
N ALA A 63 -5.42 8.27 1.63
CA ALA A 63 -4.40 8.28 2.67
C ALA A 63 -3.09 7.58 2.24
N VAL A 64 -3.15 6.56 1.39
CA VAL A 64 -1.95 5.93 0.80
C VAL A 64 -1.24 6.88 -0.16
N ASP A 65 -2.00 7.63 -0.97
CA ASP A 65 -1.45 8.62 -1.92
C ASP A 65 -0.77 9.78 -1.19
N GLU A 66 -1.35 10.28 -0.09
CA GLU A 66 -0.75 11.29 0.79
C GLU A 66 0.62 10.86 1.35
N HIS A 67 0.85 9.56 1.48
CA HIS A 67 2.09 8.97 1.98
C HIS A 67 2.96 8.32 0.89
N LEU A 68 2.69 8.59 -0.39
CA LEU A 68 3.33 7.93 -1.52
C LEU A 68 4.87 7.94 -1.42
N GLN A 69 5.48 9.10 -1.16
CA GLN A 69 6.94 9.23 -1.08
C GLN A 69 7.54 8.36 0.02
N THR A 70 6.93 8.34 1.20
CA THR A 70 7.35 7.50 2.33
C THR A 70 7.25 6.01 1.97
N LEU A 71 6.17 5.60 1.32
CA LEU A 71 5.95 4.21 0.92
C LEU A 71 6.92 3.78 -0.19
N CYS A 72 7.18 4.65 -1.17
CA CYS A 72 8.19 4.40 -2.21
C CYS A 72 9.61 4.30 -1.65
N GLN A 73 9.94 5.14 -0.66
CA GLN A 73 11.22 5.03 0.05
C GLN A 73 11.32 3.72 0.84
N ALA A 74 10.26 3.34 1.55
CA ALA A 74 10.21 2.09 2.31
C ALA A 74 10.33 0.85 1.40
N TRP A 75 9.72 0.89 0.21
CA TRP A 75 9.94 -0.12 -0.83
C TRP A 75 11.41 -0.15 -1.22
N ARG A 76 11.99 1.00 -1.58
CA ARG A 76 13.38 1.09 -2.02
C ARG A 76 14.37 0.59 -0.98
N THR A 77 14.14 0.87 0.30
CA THR A 77 14.96 0.36 1.39
C THR A 77 14.95 -1.17 1.49
N GLN A 78 13.82 -1.82 1.17
CA GLN A 78 13.66 -3.27 1.29
C GLN A 78 14.01 -4.03 0.00
N HIS A 79 13.69 -3.46 -1.16
CA HIS A 79 13.73 -4.15 -2.46
C HIS A 79 14.65 -3.48 -3.49
N GLY A 80 15.25 -2.33 -3.18
CA GLY A 80 16.08 -1.57 -4.11
C GLY A 80 15.25 -0.75 -5.09
N ASP A 81 15.24 -1.13 -6.36
CA ASP A 81 14.51 -0.35 -7.38
C ASP A 81 13.01 -0.70 -7.42
N PHE A 82 12.23 0.17 -8.05
CA PHE A 82 10.79 0.02 -8.25
C PHE A 82 10.44 -0.53 -9.63
#